data_AF-A0A5J4P600-F1
#
_entry.id   AF-A0A5J4P600-F1
#
_cell.length_a   1.000
_cell.length_b   1.000
_cell.length_c   1.000
_cell.angle_alpha   90.00
_cell.angle_beta   90.00
_cell.angle_gamma   90.00
#
_symmetry.space_group_name_H-M   'P 1'
#
loop_
_entity.id
_entity.type
_entity.pdbx_description
1 polymer ?
#
loop_
_entity_poly.entity_id
_entity_poly.type
_entity_poly.pdbx_seq_one_letter_code
_entity_poly.pdbx_strand_id
1 'polypeptide(L)'
;APICNNDILQVSIPEAIIEHDADECCFSEAPDMVGYQALGIGPGLGTSKETEDALLNQLKNCQVPAVIDADALTLLAGNREALKSLPSNSILTPHPKELERLIGKCNSSYERLLKTCELTQTFDVYVLLKGAYSVFITPQGKCFFNPTGNPGMATAGSGDVLTGIILALLAQEYSTEKAGIIGA
;
A
#
# COMPACT_ATOMS: atom_id res chain seq x y z
N ALA A 1 15.05 -7.52 1.14
CA ALA A 1 15.34 -6.20 1.75
C ALA A 1 16.82 -5.89 1.60
N PRO A 2 17.21 -4.64 1.29
CA PRO A 2 18.61 -4.28 1.10
C PRO A 2 19.46 -4.64 2.31
N ILE A 3 20.67 -5.17 2.08
CA ILE A 3 21.56 -5.67 3.13
C ILE A 3 21.86 -4.60 4.19
N CYS A 4 21.99 -3.34 3.77
CA CYS A 4 22.28 -2.22 4.67
C CYS A 4 21.23 -1.99 5.77
N ASN A 5 20.00 -2.49 5.59
CA ASN A 5 18.91 -2.35 6.56
C ASN A 5 18.83 -3.51 7.58
N ASN A 6 19.61 -4.57 7.38
CA ASN A 6 19.49 -5.81 8.15
C ASN A 6 19.66 -5.58 9.66
N ASP A 7 20.73 -4.89 10.06
CA ASP A 7 21.07 -4.72 11.48
C ASP A 7 20.01 -3.90 12.21
N ILE A 8 19.47 -2.85 11.56
CA ILE A 8 18.43 -2.00 12.15
C ILE A 8 17.18 -2.83 12.46
N LEU A 9 16.77 -3.68 11.52
CA LEU A 9 15.58 -4.51 11.67
C LEU A 9 15.80 -5.65 12.67
N GLN A 10 16.90 -6.40 12.58
CA GLN A 10 17.18 -7.53 13.46
C GLN A 10 17.46 -7.12 14.91
N VAL A 11 17.96 -5.92 15.15
CA VAL A 11 18.10 -5.36 16.52
C VAL A 11 16.74 -4.94 17.08
N SER A 12 15.85 -4.42 16.25
CA SER A 12 14.56 -3.86 16.71
C SER A 12 13.47 -4.91 16.83
N ILE A 13 13.41 -5.88 15.90
CA ILE A 13 12.38 -6.92 15.80
C ILE A 13 13.06 -8.24 15.37
N PRO A 14 13.75 -8.94 16.29
CA PRO A 14 14.46 -10.18 15.96
C PRO A 14 13.53 -11.34 15.57
N GLU A 15 12.23 -11.24 15.86
CA GLU A 15 11.22 -12.22 15.46
C GLU A 15 10.89 -12.14 13.96
N ALA A 16 11.21 -11.02 13.30
CA ALA A 16 10.99 -10.86 11.86
C ALA A 16 12.09 -11.56 11.07
N ILE A 17 11.70 -12.44 10.15
CA ILE A 17 12.63 -13.07 9.21
C ILE A 17 12.88 -12.10 8.05
N ILE A 18 14.15 -11.89 7.71
CA ILE A 18 14.56 -11.02 6.61
C ILE A 18 15.16 -11.87 5.51
N GLU A 19 14.60 -11.74 4.31
CA GLU A 19 15.24 -12.18 3.07
C GLU A 19 16.02 -11.00 2.48
N HIS A 20 17.31 -11.22 2.19
CA HIS A 20 18.19 -10.18 1.66
C HIS A 20 17.96 -10.00 0.15
N ASP A 21 17.95 -8.74 -0.28
CA ASP A 21 17.95 -8.40 -1.69
C ASP A 21 19.34 -8.70 -2.31
N ALA A 22 19.37 -8.90 -3.63
CA ALA A 22 20.63 -9.04 -4.36
C ALA A 22 21.45 -7.74 -4.36
N ASP A 23 20.77 -6.58 -4.30
CA ASP A 23 21.41 -5.27 -4.18
C ASP A 23 21.56 -4.83 -2.72
N GLU A 24 22.70 -4.20 -2.40
CA GLU A 24 23.00 -3.78 -1.03
C GLU A 24 22.13 -2.60 -0.56
N CYS A 25 21.64 -1.78 -1.49
CA CYS A 25 21.09 -0.45 -1.21
C CYS A 25 19.65 -0.25 -1.68
N CYS A 26 19.12 -1.09 -2.57
CA CYS A 26 17.77 -0.94 -3.09
C CYS A 26 17.03 -2.26 -3.26
N PHE A 27 15.70 -2.16 -3.41
CA PHE A 27 14.88 -3.29 -3.81
C PHE A 27 15.07 -3.50 -5.32
N SER A 28 15.70 -4.60 -5.71
CA SER A 28 16.13 -4.84 -7.09
C SER A 28 15.52 -6.10 -7.71
N GLU A 29 15.01 -7.01 -6.88
CA GLU A 29 14.44 -8.28 -7.32
C GLU A 29 13.13 -8.58 -6.59
N ALA A 30 12.18 -9.15 -7.34
CA ALA A 30 10.90 -9.59 -6.82
C ALA A 30 11.05 -10.96 -6.14
N PRO A 31 10.93 -11.08 -4.80
CA PRO A 31 11.04 -12.36 -4.12
C PRO A 31 9.88 -13.30 -4.43
N ASP A 32 10.11 -14.60 -4.23
CA ASP A 32 9.05 -15.60 -4.35
C ASP A 32 8.03 -15.44 -3.21
N MET A 33 6.75 -15.54 -3.55
CA MET A 33 5.62 -15.38 -2.63
C MET A 33 5.03 -16.72 -2.18
N VAL A 34 5.65 -17.85 -2.53
CA VAL A 34 5.20 -19.18 -2.08
C VAL A 34 5.13 -19.23 -0.55
N GLY A 35 3.93 -19.56 -0.04
CA GLY A 35 3.68 -19.73 1.40
C GLY A 35 3.20 -18.48 2.14
N TYR A 36 3.22 -17.31 1.51
CA TYR A 36 2.68 -16.07 2.08
C TYR A 36 1.17 -15.93 1.81
N GLN A 37 0.44 -15.27 2.72
CA GLN A 37 -1.02 -15.06 2.61
C GLN A 37 -1.37 -13.64 2.14
N ALA A 38 -0.46 -12.68 2.28
CA ALA A 38 -0.65 -11.29 1.88
C ALA A 38 0.69 -10.60 1.61
N LEU A 39 0.68 -9.53 0.82
CA LEU A 39 1.84 -8.70 0.50
C LEU A 39 1.66 -7.29 1.05
N GLY A 40 2.68 -6.72 1.68
CA GLY A 40 2.74 -5.28 1.97
C GLY A 40 3.96 -4.68 1.28
N ILE A 41 3.78 -3.60 0.53
CA ILE A 41 4.87 -3.01 -0.26
C ILE A 41 4.75 -1.48 -0.37
N GLY A 42 5.90 -0.80 -0.28
CA GLY A 42 6.00 0.63 -0.58
C GLY A 42 6.70 1.52 0.46
N PRO A 43 6.50 1.35 1.78
CA PRO A 43 7.18 2.17 2.78
C PRO A 43 8.72 2.11 2.65
N GLY A 44 9.34 3.24 2.32
CA GLY A 44 10.79 3.36 2.20
C GLY A 44 11.42 2.56 1.06
N LEU A 45 10.64 2.19 0.03
CA LEU A 45 11.11 1.38 -1.09
C LEU A 45 12.09 2.16 -1.99
N GLY A 46 11.94 3.49 -2.06
CA GLY A 46 12.62 4.32 -3.04
C GLY A 46 11.94 4.31 -4.41
N THR A 47 12.46 5.11 -5.33
CA THR A 47 11.84 5.33 -6.65
C THR A 47 12.85 5.24 -7.80
N SER A 48 13.90 4.43 -7.66
CA SER A 48 14.85 4.20 -8.75
C SER A 48 14.20 3.35 -9.86
N LYS A 49 14.86 3.28 -11.02
CA LYS A 49 14.32 2.51 -12.15
C LYS A 49 14.34 1.02 -11.85
N GLU A 50 15.39 0.56 -11.19
CA GLU A 50 15.58 -0.82 -10.75
C GLU A 50 14.44 -1.23 -9.80
N THR A 51 14.13 -0.37 -8.83
CA THR A 51 13.03 -0.58 -7.89
C THR A 51 11.66 -0.52 -8.55
N GLU A 52 11.46 0.36 -9.53
CA GLU A 52 10.23 0.37 -10.34
C GLU A 52 10.04 -0.98 -11.05
N ASP A 53 11.06 -1.48 -11.73
CA ASP A 53 10.97 -2.71 -12.50
C ASP A 53 10.75 -3.93 -11.57
N ALA A 54 11.43 -3.97 -10.42
CA ALA A 54 11.20 -4.99 -9.40
C ALA A 54 9.79 -4.95 -8.82
N LEU A 55 9.28 -3.76 -8.48
CA LEU A 55 7.91 -3.56 -7.98
C LEU A 55 6.86 -4.06 -8.99
N LEU A 56 7.00 -3.67 -10.26
CA LEU A 56 6.06 -4.06 -11.30
C LEU A 56 6.06 -5.58 -11.52
N ASN A 57 7.24 -6.21 -11.47
CA ASN A 57 7.36 -7.67 -11.52
C ASN A 57 6.71 -8.33 -10.30
N GLN A 58 6.93 -7.80 -9.09
CA GLN A 58 6.33 -8.32 -7.86
C GLN A 58 4.79 -8.29 -7.93
N LEU A 59 4.23 -7.13 -8.28
CA LEU A 59 2.78 -6.95 -8.33
C LEU A 59 2.12 -7.83 -9.39
N LYS A 60 2.76 -7.98 -10.56
CA LYS A 60 2.25 -8.80 -11.66
C LYS A 60 2.21 -10.30 -11.32
N ASN A 61 3.19 -10.78 -10.55
CA ASN A 61 3.31 -12.20 -10.20
C ASN A 61 2.63 -12.55 -8.87
N CYS A 62 2.21 -11.55 -8.09
CA CYS A 62 1.57 -11.75 -6.80
C CYS A 62 0.12 -12.24 -6.96
N GLN A 63 -0.20 -13.34 -6.29
CA GLN A 63 -1.53 -13.97 -6.31
C GLN A 63 -2.31 -13.79 -5.01
N VAL A 64 -1.75 -13.06 -4.05
CA VAL A 64 -2.35 -12.79 -2.74
C VAL A 64 -2.75 -11.31 -2.63
N PRO A 65 -3.69 -10.96 -1.73
CA PRO A 65 -4.04 -9.56 -1.50
C PRO A 65 -2.82 -8.72 -1.13
N ALA A 66 -2.73 -7.53 -1.71
CA ALA A 66 -1.61 -6.61 -1.48
C ALA A 66 -2.06 -5.32 -0.79
N VAL A 67 -1.28 -4.82 0.16
CA VAL A 67 -1.36 -3.46 0.71
C VAL A 67 -0.26 -2.63 0.07
N ILE A 68 -0.63 -1.58 -0.64
CA ILE A 68 0.29 -0.77 -1.44
C ILE A 68 0.27 0.66 -0.90
N ASP A 69 1.42 1.12 -0.42
CA ASP A 69 1.58 2.42 0.23
C ASP A 69 2.74 3.24 -0.33
N ALA A 70 2.83 4.51 0.07
CA ALA A 70 4.04 5.34 -0.04
C ALA A 70 4.73 5.35 -1.43
N ASP A 71 5.98 4.90 -1.51
CA ASP A 71 6.77 4.95 -2.75
C ASP A 71 6.19 4.06 -3.84
N ALA A 72 5.58 2.92 -3.48
CA ALA A 72 4.91 2.07 -4.45
C ALA A 72 3.72 2.78 -5.11
N LEU A 73 2.94 3.57 -4.36
CA LEU A 73 1.88 4.41 -4.93
C LEU A 73 2.45 5.50 -5.84
N THR A 74 3.61 6.05 -5.49
CA THR A 74 4.30 7.04 -6.33
C THR A 74 4.77 6.44 -7.65
N LEU A 75 5.34 5.24 -7.63
CA LEU A 75 5.76 4.50 -8.83
C LEU A 75 4.57 4.11 -9.70
N LEU A 76 3.48 3.61 -9.10
CA LEU A 76 2.22 3.31 -9.82
C LEU A 76 1.57 4.54 -10.44
N ALA A 77 1.73 5.73 -9.84
CA ALA A 77 1.27 6.97 -10.45
C ALA A 77 2.03 7.31 -11.74
N GLY A 78 3.32 6.94 -11.81
CA GLY A 78 4.13 7.04 -13.03
C GLY A 78 3.72 6.03 -14.11
N ASN A 79 3.25 4.85 -13.71
CA ASN A 79 2.81 3.79 -14.61
C ASN A 79 1.36 3.35 -14.32
N ARG A 80 0.40 4.19 -14.71
CA ARG A 80 -1.03 3.96 -14.43
C ARG A 80 -1.57 2.65 -15.02
N GLU A 81 -0.97 2.12 -16.07
CA GLU A 81 -1.42 0.87 -16.67
C GLU A 81 -1.18 -0.32 -15.74
N ALA A 82 -0.16 -0.23 -14.87
CA ALA A 82 0.13 -1.23 -13.85
C ALA A 82 -1.01 -1.42 -12.85
N LEU A 83 -1.88 -0.41 -12.66
CA LEU A 83 -3.07 -0.54 -11.83
C LEU A 83 -4.03 -1.64 -12.31
N LYS A 84 -4.02 -1.98 -13.61
CA LYS A 84 -4.83 -3.07 -14.17
C LYS A 84 -4.28 -4.46 -13.86
N SER A 85 -3.02 -4.53 -13.47
CA SER A 85 -2.30 -5.78 -13.20
C SER A 85 -2.10 -5.99 -11.70
N LEU A 86 -2.80 -5.22 -10.86
CA LEU A 86 -2.72 -5.39 -9.42
C LEU A 86 -3.36 -6.72 -9.00
N PRO A 87 -2.82 -7.36 -7.95
CA PRO A 87 -3.43 -8.54 -7.38
C PRO A 87 -4.88 -8.28 -6.99
N SER A 88 -5.73 -9.29 -7.16
CA SER A 88 -7.13 -9.19 -6.74
C SER A 88 -7.24 -8.84 -5.26
N ASN A 89 -8.19 -7.98 -4.93
CA ASN A 89 -8.40 -7.47 -3.57
C ASN A 89 -7.23 -6.67 -2.97
N SER A 90 -6.47 -5.95 -3.81
CA SER A 90 -5.46 -5.01 -3.33
C SER A 90 -6.09 -3.80 -2.63
N ILE A 91 -5.43 -3.33 -1.56
CA ILE A 91 -5.74 -2.10 -0.83
C ILE A 91 -4.64 -1.06 -1.12
N LEU A 92 -5.04 0.08 -1.67
CA LEU A 92 -4.17 1.25 -1.79
C LEU A 92 -4.38 2.15 -0.57
N THR A 93 -3.33 2.65 0.06
CA THR A 93 -3.43 3.48 1.27
C THR A 93 -2.95 4.94 1.08
N PRO A 94 -3.34 5.66 0.01
CA PRO A 94 -2.80 6.98 -0.26
C PRO A 94 -3.24 8.02 0.78
N HIS A 95 -2.34 8.92 1.15
CA HIS A 95 -2.73 10.24 1.65
C HIS A 95 -3.12 11.17 0.48
N PRO A 96 -3.71 12.35 0.71
CA PRO A 96 -4.26 13.19 -0.36
C PRO A 96 -3.29 13.54 -1.50
N LYS A 97 -2.02 13.79 -1.20
CA LYS A 97 -1.02 14.14 -2.23
C LYS A 97 -0.61 12.94 -3.11
N GLU A 98 -0.55 11.74 -2.56
CA GLU A 98 -0.27 10.49 -3.29
C GLU A 98 -1.45 10.17 -4.20
N LEU A 99 -2.66 10.29 -3.68
CA LEU A 99 -3.87 10.13 -4.47
C LEU A 99 -3.91 11.12 -5.63
N GLU A 100 -3.57 12.39 -5.41
CA GLU A 100 -3.53 13.38 -6.50
C GLU A 100 -2.50 13.05 -7.60
N ARG A 101 -1.42 12.30 -7.29
CA ARG A 101 -0.53 11.74 -8.31
C ARG A 101 -1.24 10.63 -9.11
N LEU A 102 -2.03 9.80 -8.43
CA LEU A 102 -2.77 8.68 -9.01
C LEU A 102 -4.06 9.04 -9.76
N ILE A 103 -4.69 10.18 -9.52
CA ILE A 103 -5.96 10.56 -10.18
C ILE A 103 -5.97 11.99 -10.71
N GLY A 104 -4.87 12.71 -10.57
CA GLY A 104 -4.78 14.13 -10.89
C GLY A 104 -5.28 15.03 -9.76
N LYS A 105 -5.11 16.34 -9.95
CA LYS A 105 -5.48 17.36 -8.95
C LYS A 105 -6.99 17.36 -8.68
N CYS A 106 -7.34 17.63 -7.43
CA CYS A 106 -8.72 17.76 -6.96
C CYS A 106 -8.89 19.13 -6.30
N ASN A 107 -10.00 19.81 -6.56
CA ASN A 107 -10.26 21.16 -6.03
C ASN A 107 -11.02 21.14 -4.70
N SER A 108 -11.59 20.00 -4.32
CA SER A 108 -12.31 19.83 -3.05
C SER A 108 -12.18 18.41 -2.51
N SER A 109 -12.48 18.23 -1.22
CA SER A 109 -12.57 16.90 -0.60
C SER A 109 -13.67 16.05 -1.22
N TYR A 110 -14.78 16.65 -1.66
CA TYR A 110 -15.87 15.97 -2.33
C TYR A 110 -15.46 15.45 -3.72
N GLU A 111 -14.81 16.29 -4.53
CA GLU A 111 -14.27 15.87 -5.83
C GLU A 111 -13.26 14.73 -5.67
N ARG A 112 -12.39 14.82 -4.65
CA ARG A 112 -11.42 13.76 -4.33
C ARG A 112 -12.11 12.45 -4.00
N LEU A 113 -13.16 12.48 -3.18
CA LEU A 113 -13.94 11.29 -2.84
C LEU A 113 -14.54 10.64 -4.09
N LEU A 114 -15.20 11.44 -4.94
CA LEU A 114 -15.82 10.94 -6.17
C LEU A 114 -14.81 10.28 -7.11
N LYS A 115 -13.68 10.95 -7.39
CA LYS A 115 -12.62 10.39 -8.23
C LYS A 115 -11.98 9.14 -7.63
N THR A 116 -11.94 9.04 -6.29
CA THR A 116 -11.45 7.83 -5.62
C THR A 116 -12.42 6.68 -5.81
N CYS A 117 -13.74 6.92 -5.69
CA CYS A 117 -14.76 5.91 -6.01
C CYS A 117 -14.64 5.43 -7.47
N GLU A 118 -14.46 6.35 -8.42
CA GLU A 118 -14.23 6.01 -9.83
C GLU A 118 -12.98 5.16 -10.02
N LEU A 119 -11.86 5.50 -9.36
CA LEU A 119 -10.63 4.70 -9.37
C LEU A 119 -10.89 3.28 -8.86
N THR A 120 -11.52 3.15 -7.68
CA THR A 120 -11.79 1.83 -7.06
C THR A 120 -12.64 0.93 -7.94
N GLN A 121 -13.65 1.50 -8.62
CA GLN A 121 -14.51 0.76 -9.54
C GLN A 121 -13.80 0.39 -10.83
N THR A 122 -13.00 1.30 -11.39
CA THR A 122 -12.32 1.11 -12.67
C THR A 122 -11.26 0.01 -12.61
N PHE A 123 -10.52 -0.05 -11.50
CA PHE A 123 -9.40 -0.98 -11.33
C PHE A 123 -9.72 -2.17 -10.42
N ASP A 124 -10.95 -2.28 -9.92
CA ASP A 124 -11.38 -3.32 -8.96
C ASP A 124 -10.46 -3.41 -7.73
N VAL A 125 -10.17 -2.25 -7.13
CA VAL A 125 -9.29 -2.13 -5.96
C VAL A 125 -9.98 -1.43 -4.80
N TYR A 126 -9.47 -1.67 -3.60
CA TYR A 126 -9.89 -0.96 -2.39
C TYR A 126 -8.97 0.23 -2.17
N VAL A 127 -9.50 1.33 -1.65
CA VAL A 127 -8.70 2.51 -1.29
C VAL A 127 -9.01 2.94 0.14
N LEU A 128 -7.98 3.03 0.97
CA LEU A 128 -8.00 3.75 2.23
C LEU A 128 -7.39 5.14 2.02
N LEU A 129 -8.24 6.14 1.80
CA LEU A 129 -7.79 7.53 1.68
C LEU A 129 -7.53 8.10 3.08
N LYS A 130 -6.24 8.22 3.43
CA LYS A 130 -5.78 8.68 4.75
C LYS A 130 -6.10 10.17 4.93
N GLY A 131 -6.55 10.56 6.13
CA GLY A 131 -6.81 11.95 6.48
C GLY A 131 -7.30 12.09 7.92
N ALA A 132 -7.75 13.29 8.31
CA ALA A 132 -8.37 13.50 9.63
C ALA A 132 -9.68 12.71 9.79
N TYR A 133 -10.37 12.48 8.68
CA TYR A 133 -11.50 11.56 8.55
C TYR A 133 -11.15 10.59 7.43
N SER A 134 -10.38 9.56 7.76
CA SER A 134 -10.00 8.53 6.78
C SER A 134 -11.25 7.86 6.23
N VAL A 135 -11.21 7.54 4.93
CA VAL A 135 -12.34 6.86 4.26
C VAL A 135 -11.83 5.62 3.55
N PHE A 136 -12.44 4.48 3.87
CA PHE A 136 -12.22 3.22 3.20
C PHE A 136 -13.29 3.02 2.13
N ILE A 137 -12.87 2.81 0.89
CA ILE A 137 -13.72 2.76 -0.29
C ILE A 137 -13.54 1.41 -0.97
N THR A 138 -14.65 0.75 -1.24
CA THR A 138 -14.71 -0.57 -1.87
C THR A 138 -14.90 -0.47 -3.38
N PRO A 139 -14.51 -1.49 -4.18
CA PRO A 139 -14.82 -1.56 -5.61
C PRO A 139 -16.33 -1.47 -5.91
N GLN A 140 -17.19 -1.84 -4.96
CA GLN A 140 -18.64 -1.75 -5.09
C GLN A 140 -19.20 -0.35 -4.81
N GLY A 141 -18.34 0.64 -4.53
CA GLY A 141 -18.73 2.03 -4.27
C GLY A 141 -19.19 2.32 -2.84
N LYS A 142 -19.11 1.35 -1.92
CA LYS A 142 -19.35 1.63 -0.48
C LYS A 142 -18.20 2.46 0.09
N CYS A 143 -18.55 3.43 0.93
CA CYS A 143 -17.61 4.29 1.65
C CYS A 143 -17.82 4.15 3.16
N PHE A 144 -16.75 3.85 3.90
CA PHE A 144 -16.74 3.74 5.35
C PHE A 144 -15.83 4.81 5.93
N PHE A 145 -16.37 5.69 6.76
CA PHE A 145 -15.61 6.78 7.38
C PHE A 145 -15.13 6.35 8.76
N ASN A 146 -13.83 6.54 9.02
CA ASN A 146 -13.28 6.44 10.36
C ASN A 146 -13.20 7.85 10.98
N PRO A 147 -14.00 8.15 12.02
CA PRO A 147 -13.95 9.44 12.72
C PRO A 147 -12.92 9.45 13.86
N THR A 148 -12.23 8.35 14.12
CA THR A 148 -11.26 8.24 15.20
C THR A 148 -9.91 8.84 14.81
N GLY A 149 -9.01 8.95 15.79
CA GLY A 149 -7.69 9.53 15.61
C GLY A 149 -7.57 10.91 16.26
N ASN A 150 -6.36 11.46 16.18
CA ASN A 150 -6.03 12.78 16.73
C ASN A 150 -4.86 13.41 15.95
N PRO A 151 -4.59 14.73 16.11
CA PRO A 151 -3.53 15.40 15.37
C PRO A 151 -2.12 14.78 15.54
N GLY A 152 -1.86 14.06 16.62
CA GLY A 152 -0.59 13.36 16.84
C GLY A 152 -0.31 12.27 15.81
N MET A 153 -1.34 11.77 15.10
CA MET A 153 -1.17 10.80 14.03
C MET A 153 -0.58 11.42 12.75
N ALA A 154 -0.50 12.75 12.64
CA ALA A 154 0.17 13.46 11.56
C ALA A 154 1.71 13.47 11.71
N THR A 155 2.28 12.40 12.25
CA THR A 155 3.72 12.21 12.42
C THR A 155 4.22 11.22 11.37
N ALA A 156 5.45 11.43 10.87
CA ALA A 156 6.07 10.49 9.95
C ALA A 156 6.13 9.08 10.57
N GLY A 157 5.88 8.04 9.77
CA GLY A 157 5.85 6.64 10.21
C GLY A 157 4.48 6.11 10.64
N SER A 158 3.48 6.96 10.92
CA SER A 158 2.14 6.47 11.29
C SER A 158 1.45 5.68 10.15
N GLY A 159 1.71 6.08 8.90
CA GLY A 159 1.25 5.36 7.71
C GLY A 159 1.89 3.97 7.57
N ASP A 160 3.17 3.85 7.91
CA ASP A 160 3.91 2.58 7.81
C ASP A 160 3.35 1.56 8.80
N VAL A 161 3.02 2.02 10.02
CA VAL A 161 2.35 1.19 11.04
C VAL A 161 0.96 0.76 10.56
N LEU A 162 0.17 1.67 9.99
CA LEU A 162 -1.15 1.36 9.44
C LEU A 162 -1.07 0.29 8.35
N THR A 163 -0.11 0.41 7.44
CA THR A 163 0.15 -0.58 6.39
C THR A 163 0.47 -1.95 6.99
N GLY A 164 1.31 -2.02 8.03
CA GLY A 164 1.59 -3.26 8.76
C GLY A 164 0.38 -3.88 9.45
N ILE A 165 -0.50 -3.06 10.06
CA ILE A 165 -1.72 -3.54 10.71
C ILE A 165 -2.67 -4.19 9.70
N ILE A 166 -2.92 -3.51 8.57
CA ILE A 166 -3.80 -4.04 7.52
C ILE A 166 -3.21 -5.32 6.91
N LEU A 167 -1.89 -5.34 6.67
CA LEU A 167 -1.18 -6.53 6.20
C LEU A 167 -1.38 -7.71 7.15
N ALA A 168 -1.21 -7.49 8.45
CA ALA A 168 -1.38 -8.55 9.46
C ALA A 168 -2.80 -9.10 9.51
N LEU A 169 -3.83 -8.26 9.32
CA LEU A 169 -5.22 -8.69 9.24
C LEU A 169 -5.48 -9.53 7.98
N LEU A 170 -4.95 -9.11 6.83
CA LEU A 170 -5.06 -9.88 5.58
C LEU A 170 -4.33 -11.22 5.68
N ALA A 171 -3.15 -11.26 6.29
CA ALA A 171 -2.39 -12.49 6.50
C ALA A 171 -3.12 -13.48 7.43
N GLN A 172 -4.00 -13.00 8.31
CA GLN A 172 -4.91 -13.80 9.13
C GLN A 172 -6.20 -14.20 8.39
N GLU A 173 -6.24 -14.04 7.06
CA GLU A 173 -7.35 -14.42 6.19
C GLU A 173 -8.67 -13.65 6.43
N TYR A 174 -8.59 -12.46 7.03
CA TYR A 174 -9.74 -11.56 7.04
C TYR A 174 -10.06 -11.14 5.60
N SER A 175 -11.35 -11.00 5.28
CA SER A 175 -11.73 -10.42 4.01
C SER A 175 -11.19 -8.99 3.89
N THR A 176 -10.80 -8.59 2.67
CA THR A 176 -10.21 -7.27 2.41
C THR A 176 -11.08 -6.11 2.89
N GLU A 177 -12.40 -6.22 2.73
CA GLU A 177 -13.35 -5.23 3.28
C GLU A 177 -13.25 -5.14 4.81
N LYS A 178 -13.18 -6.27 5.53
CA LYS A 178 -13.06 -6.27 6.99
C LYS A 178 -11.68 -5.80 7.46
N ALA A 179 -10.61 -6.27 6.81
CA ALA A 179 -9.25 -5.85 7.14
C ALA A 179 -9.08 -4.34 6.97
N GLY A 180 -9.61 -3.78 5.88
CA GLY A 180 -9.61 -2.34 5.64
C GLY A 180 -10.43 -1.56 6.66
N ILE A 181 -11.64 -1.98 6.98
CA ILE A 181 -12.51 -1.27 7.95
C ILE A 181 -11.93 -1.31 9.37
N ILE A 182 -11.39 -2.45 9.80
CA ILE A 182 -10.87 -2.63 11.17
C ILE A 182 -9.50 -1.98 11.33
N GLY A 183 -8.66 -2.02 10.28
CA GLY A 183 -7.33 -1.42 10.30
C GLY A 183 -7.32 0.10 10.15
N ALA A 184 -8.33 0.67 9.46
CA ALA A 184 -8.43 2.10 9.12
C ALA A 184 -8.61 3.05 10.30
#